data_AF-F8NRM4-F1
#
_entry.id   AF-F8NRM4-F1
#
_cell.length_a   1.000
_cell.length_b   1.000
_cell.length_c   1.000
_cell.angle_alpha   90.00
_cell.angle_beta   90.00
_cell.angle_gamma   90.00
#
_symmetry.space_group_name_H-M   'P 1'
#
loop_
_entity.id
_entity.type
_entity.pdbx_description
1 polymer ?
#
loop_
_entity_poly.entity_id
_entity_poly.type
_entity_poly.pdbx_seq_one_letter_code
_entity_poly.pdbx_strand_id
1 'polypeptide(L)'
;MQESNALIKWSLPGFQKAQSNLPILDPLPASNEPYLRSYSWGISVGVTFESYLDNSVEIFWIDFTGQRKLYKTLSLGKTFEVSTYVGHPWLVYNTSNQLSMAIFYPVARYAQVAIDAFLLHKIA
;
A
#
# COMPACT_ATOMS: atom_id res chain seq x y z
N MET A 1 10.18 -47.77 14.66
CA MET A 1 9.73 -46.65 15.53
C MET A 1 10.90 -45.67 15.55
N GLN A 2 10.92 -44.73 14.59
CA GLN A 2 10.62 -43.29 14.78
C GLN A 2 11.86 -42.59 15.37
N GLU A 3 12.53 -41.61 14.76
CA GLU A 3 12.10 -40.53 13.86
C GLU A 3 13.24 -40.10 12.91
N SER A 4 12.89 -39.78 11.67
CA SER A 4 13.77 -39.20 10.65
C SER A 4 13.70 -37.67 10.70
N ASN A 5 14.74 -37.02 11.21
CA ASN A 5 14.87 -35.56 11.14
C ASN A 5 15.60 -35.15 9.85
N ALA A 6 14.88 -34.38 9.04
CA ALA A 6 15.35 -33.77 7.81
C ALA A 6 16.31 -32.59 8.07
N LEU A 7 16.94 -32.15 6.97
CA LEU A 7 17.27 -30.76 6.60
C LEU A 7 18.77 -30.47 6.39
N ILE A 8 19.18 -30.55 5.12
CA ILE A 8 20.09 -29.54 4.56
C ILE A 8 19.48 -29.08 3.24
N LYS A 9 18.64 -28.04 3.31
CA LYS A 9 18.24 -27.23 2.14
C LYS A 9 19.05 -25.95 2.18
N TRP A 10 19.84 -25.73 1.13
CA TRP A 10 20.47 -24.44 0.86
C TRP A 10 19.40 -23.38 0.67
N SER A 11 19.45 -22.30 1.44
CA SER A 11 18.65 -21.09 1.23
C SER A 11 19.59 -19.89 1.25
N LEU A 12 19.59 -19.14 0.14
CA LEU A 12 20.27 -17.86 -0.03
C LEU A 12 19.82 -16.86 1.06
N PRO A 13 20.67 -15.90 1.49
CA PRO A 13 20.26 -14.82 2.37
C PRO A 13 19.50 -13.78 1.55
N GLY A 14 18.24 -14.06 1.26
CA GLY A 14 17.35 -13.16 0.55
C GLY A 14 15.98 -13.20 1.20
N PHE A 15 15.66 -12.11 1.91
CA PHE A 15 14.32 -11.80 2.42
C PHE A 15 13.73 -12.88 3.33
N GLN A 16 14.07 -12.80 4.63
CA GLN A 16 13.06 -13.13 5.62
C GLN A 16 11.91 -12.15 5.40
N LYS A 17 10.83 -12.63 4.76
CA LYS A 17 9.51 -12.01 4.81
C LYS A 17 9.16 -11.93 6.29
N ALA A 18 9.58 -10.86 6.95
CA ALA A 18 9.14 -10.57 8.30
C ALA A 18 7.62 -10.51 8.22
N GLN A 19 7.01 -11.50 8.85
CA GLN A 19 5.59 -11.67 8.99
C GLN A 19 5.08 -10.45 9.75
N SER A 20 4.78 -9.38 9.02
CA SER A 20 4.31 -8.13 9.58
C SER A 20 2.86 -8.36 9.91
N ASN A 21 2.55 -8.52 11.19
CA ASN A 21 1.18 -8.56 11.70
C ASN A 21 0.53 -7.16 11.66
N LEU A 22 0.86 -6.37 10.64
CA LEU A 22 0.37 -5.02 10.45
C LEU A 22 -1.04 -5.10 9.85
N PRO A 23 -1.97 -4.23 10.28
CA PRO A 23 -3.27 -4.14 9.64
C PRO A 23 -3.10 -3.74 8.17
N ILE A 24 -3.88 -4.39 7.31
CA ILE A 24 -4.07 -3.96 5.93
C ILE A 24 -5.14 -2.87 5.94
N LEU A 25 -4.85 -1.73 5.30
CA LEU A 25 -5.81 -0.64 5.20
C LEU A 25 -6.96 -1.01 4.27
N ASP A 26 -8.18 -0.66 4.68
CA ASP A 26 -9.36 -0.81 3.84
C ASP A 26 -9.37 0.23 2.72
N PRO A 27 -9.68 -0.17 1.48
CA PRO A 27 -9.76 0.76 0.37
C PRO A 27 -11.07 1.55 0.39
N LEU A 28 -10.97 2.81 -0.01
CA LEU A 28 -12.10 3.65 -0.36
C LEU A 28 -12.23 3.76 -1.89
N PRO A 29 -13.46 3.93 -2.42
CA PRO A 29 -13.68 4.21 -3.82
C PRO A 29 -12.86 5.40 -4.33
N ALA A 30 -12.19 5.23 -5.46
CA ALA A 30 -11.49 6.32 -6.14
C ALA A 30 -12.41 7.48 -6.52
N SER A 31 -13.72 7.23 -6.68
CA SER A 31 -14.73 8.27 -6.93
C SER A 31 -14.84 9.28 -5.79
N ASN A 32 -14.32 8.99 -4.59
CA ASN A 32 -14.27 9.94 -3.50
C ASN A 32 -13.23 11.05 -3.71
N GLU A 33 -12.24 10.85 -4.59
CA GLU A 33 -11.11 11.75 -4.81
C GLU A 33 -11.49 13.24 -4.89
N PRO A 34 -12.52 13.68 -5.64
CA PRO A 34 -12.88 15.10 -5.76
C PRO A 34 -13.33 15.75 -4.44
N TYR A 35 -13.68 14.95 -3.44
CA TYR A 35 -14.17 15.40 -2.14
C TYR A 35 -13.10 15.33 -1.05
N LEU A 36 -11.90 14.83 -1.36
CA LEU A 36 -10.84 14.62 -0.38
C LEU A 36 -9.73 15.65 -0.48
N ARG A 37 -9.16 15.95 0.67
CA ARG A 37 -7.93 16.74 0.83
C ARG A 37 -7.30 16.38 2.17
N SER A 38 -6.01 16.66 2.30
CA SER A 38 -5.31 16.46 3.57
C SER A 38 -5.65 17.53 4.62
N TYR A 39 -5.47 17.16 5.88
CA TYR A 39 -5.43 18.08 7.02
C TYR A 39 -3.99 18.28 7.49
N SER A 40 -3.61 19.51 7.87
CA SER A 40 -2.24 19.83 8.30
C SER A 40 -1.90 19.36 9.72
N TRP A 41 -2.83 18.69 10.38
CA TRP A 41 -2.68 18.13 11.72
C TRP A 41 -3.06 16.65 11.71
N GLY A 42 -2.47 15.90 12.64
CA GLY A 42 -2.78 14.49 12.80
C GLY A 42 -1.67 13.73 13.51
N ILE A 43 -1.94 12.47 13.81
CA ILE A 43 -0.94 11.55 14.37
C ILE A 43 -0.02 11.12 13.22
N SER A 44 1.30 11.26 13.42
CA SER A 44 2.29 10.76 12.47
C SER A 44 2.39 9.24 12.55
N VAL A 45 2.35 8.58 11.39
CA VAL A 45 2.32 7.11 11.26
C VAL A 45 3.06 6.67 9.99
N GLY A 46 3.54 5.43 9.97
CA GLY A 46 4.13 4.82 8.76
C GLY A 46 3.14 3.94 8.00
N VAL A 47 3.14 4.06 6.67
CA VAL A 47 2.38 3.17 5.78
C VAL A 47 3.33 2.55 4.77
N THR A 48 3.22 1.24 4.58
CA THR A 48 3.97 0.51 3.55
C THR A 48 3.03 0.09 2.43
N PHE A 49 3.29 0.57 1.21
CA PHE A 49 2.64 0.12 -0.01
C PHE A 49 3.47 -1.01 -0.63
N GLU A 50 2.81 -2.07 -1.08
CA GLU A 50 3.43 -3.18 -1.80
C GLU A 50 2.63 -3.49 -3.05
N SER A 51 3.30 -3.49 -4.21
CA SER A 51 2.67 -3.83 -5.48
C SER A 51 2.83 -5.31 -5.80
N TYR A 52 1.70 -5.97 -6.03
CA TYR A 52 1.61 -7.33 -6.58
C TYR A 52 1.04 -7.33 -8.00
N LEU A 53 0.97 -6.16 -8.65
CA LEU A 53 0.56 -6.04 -10.04
C LEU A 53 1.76 -6.17 -10.97
N ASP A 54 1.59 -6.88 -12.08
CA ASP A 54 2.61 -7.03 -13.13
C ASP A 54 2.94 -5.69 -13.81
N ASN A 55 1.99 -4.76 -13.81
CA ASN A 55 2.15 -3.41 -14.32
C ASN A 55 2.58 -2.42 -13.23
N SER A 56 3.12 -1.28 -13.67
CA SER A 56 3.46 -0.18 -12.75
C SER A 56 2.20 0.46 -12.15
N VAL A 57 2.31 0.86 -10.89
CA VAL A 57 1.33 1.70 -10.19
C VAL A 57 2.00 2.95 -9.66
N GLU A 58 1.25 4.03 -9.61
CA GLU A 58 1.67 5.30 -9.04
C GLU A 58 0.95 5.56 -7.72
N ILE A 59 1.72 5.97 -6.72
CA ILE A 59 1.26 6.30 -5.38
C ILE A 59 1.26 7.82 -5.26
N PHE A 60 0.07 8.38 -5.10
CA PHE A 60 -0.16 9.80 -4.97
C PHE A 60 -0.61 10.15 -3.56
N TRP A 61 -0.09 11.24 -3.02
CA TRP A 61 -0.68 11.93 -1.89
C TRP A 61 -1.68 12.98 -2.41
N ILE A 62 -2.88 13.05 -1.82
CA ILE A 62 -3.81 14.15 -2.08
C ILE A 62 -3.48 15.28 -1.10
N ASP A 63 -2.95 16.38 -1.61
CA ASP A 63 -2.43 17.47 -0.78
C ASP A 63 -3.53 18.29 -0.08
N PHE A 64 -3.13 19.34 0.63
CA PHE A 64 -4.05 20.21 1.39
C PHE A 64 -5.07 20.95 0.51
N THR A 65 -4.78 21.08 -0.78
CA THR A 65 -5.64 21.73 -1.78
C THR A 65 -6.44 20.71 -2.62
N GLY A 66 -6.31 19.41 -2.33
CA GLY A 66 -6.97 18.34 -3.09
C GLY A 66 -6.21 17.93 -4.35
N GLN A 67 -4.98 18.43 -4.57
CA GLN A 67 -4.19 18.10 -5.75
C GLN A 67 -3.35 16.85 -5.53
N ARG A 68 -3.20 16.04 -6.58
CA ARG A 68 -2.31 14.87 -6.56
C ARG A 68 -0.85 15.31 -6.50
N LYS A 69 -0.08 14.71 -5.60
CA LYS A 69 1.39 14.79 -5.56
C LYS A 69 1.95 13.39 -5.70
N LEU A 70 2.69 13.14 -6.78
CA LEU A 70 3.32 11.84 -7.03
C LEU A 70 4.46 11.62 -6.03
N TYR A 71 4.42 10.51 -5.31
CA TYR A 71 5.49 10.12 -4.39
C TYR A 71 6.33 8.96 -4.93
N LYS A 72 5.69 7.98 -5.56
CA LYS A 72 6.40 6.79 -6.04
C LYS A 72 5.69 6.12 -7.19
N THR A 73 6.48 5.58 -8.11
CA THR A 73 6.03 4.56 -9.07
C THR A 73 6.59 3.21 -8.61
N LEU A 74 5.71 2.22 -8.46
CA LEU A 74 6.04 0.86 -8.02
C LEU A 74 5.81 -0.14 -9.14
N SER A 75 6.82 -0.97 -9.41
CA SER A 75 6.70 -2.16 -10.26
C SER A 75 6.38 -3.40 -9.43
N LEU A 76 6.12 -4.54 -10.09
CA LEU A 76 5.84 -5.83 -9.45
C LEU A 76 6.85 -6.17 -8.34
N GLY A 77 6.33 -6.53 -7.17
CA GLY A 77 7.10 -6.94 -5.99
C GLY A 77 7.89 -5.81 -5.32
N LYS A 78 7.68 -4.55 -5.72
CA LYS A 78 8.34 -3.40 -5.10
C LYS A 78 7.47 -2.81 -4.00
N THR A 79 8.16 -2.31 -2.98
CA THR A 79 7.57 -1.67 -1.80
C THR A 79 7.93 -0.19 -1.73
N PHE A 80 7.08 0.58 -1.08
CA PHE A 80 7.30 1.98 -0.73
C PHE A 80 6.80 2.22 0.69
N GLU A 81 7.71 2.63 1.57
CA GLU A 81 7.36 3.06 2.92
C GLU A 81 7.32 4.58 2.99
N VAL A 82 6.28 5.12 3.62
CA VAL A 82 6.11 6.55 3.81
C VAL A 82 5.70 6.88 5.25
N SER A 83 6.39 7.85 5.84
CA SER A 83 5.93 8.53 7.05
C SER A 83 4.91 9.60 6.67
N THR A 84 3.70 9.50 7.21
CA THR A 84 2.54 10.32 6.85
C THR A 84 1.68 10.60 8.08
N TYR A 85 0.45 11.07 7.88
CA TYR A 85 -0.50 11.39 8.96
C TYR A 85 -1.86 10.75 8.71
N VAL A 86 -2.59 10.42 9.77
CA VAL A 86 -3.93 9.80 9.72
C VAL A 86 -4.93 10.57 8.82
N GLY A 87 -4.77 11.90 8.70
CA GLY A 87 -5.62 12.75 7.86
C GLY A 87 -5.20 12.86 6.39
N HIS A 88 -4.18 12.12 5.94
CA HIS A 88 -3.64 12.23 4.59
C HIS A 88 -4.18 11.13 3.67
N PRO A 89 -5.02 11.43 2.67
CA PRO A 89 -5.50 10.43 1.73
C PRO A 89 -4.40 10.07 0.72
N TRP A 90 -4.27 8.78 0.45
CA TRP A 90 -3.32 8.23 -0.52
C TRP A 90 -4.07 7.53 -1.65
N LEU A 91 -3.82 7.96 -2.89
CA LEU A 91 -4.42 7.39 -4.09
C LEU A 91 -3.45 6.41 -4.76
N VAL A 92 -3.95 5.23 -5.12
CA VAL A 92 -3.25 4.29 -6.00
C VAL A 92 -3.82 4.41 -7.41
N TYR A 93 -2.94 4.66 -8.37
CA TYR A 93 -3.29 4.81 -9.78
C TYR A 93 -2.57 3.76 -10.62
N ASN A 94 -3.29 3.08 -11.50
CA ASN A 94 -2.75 2.08 -12.40
C ASN A 94 -2.40 2.72 -13.75
N THR A 95 -1.11 2.70 -14.10
CA THR A 95 -0.64 3.37 -15.32
C THR A 95 -0.99 2.61 -16.60
N SER A 96 -1.24 1.30 -16.52
CA SER A 96 -1.53 0.47 -17.69
C SER A 96 -2.92 0.70 -18.25
N ASN A 97 -3.91 0.90 -17.38
CA ASN A 97 -5.30 1.13 -17.78
C ASN A 97 -5.76 2.57 -17.52
N GLN A 98 -4.88 3.42 -16.99
CA GLN A 98 -5.15 4.82 -16.67
C GLN A 98 -6.31 5.02 -15.68
N LEU A 99 -6.43 4.11 -14.70
CA LEU A 99 -7.50 4.16 -13.70
C LEU A 99 -6.97 4.42 -12.29
N SER A 100 -7.66 5.33 -11.59
CA SER A 100 -7.57 5.44 -10.13
C SER A 100 -8.22 4.19 -9.52
N MET A 101 -7.44 3.40 -8.77
CA MET A 101 -7.91 2.13 -8.21
C MET A 101 -8.64 2.32 -6.89
N ALA A 102 -7.99 2.98 -5.93
CA ALA A 102 -8.49 3.12 -4.57
C ALA A 102 -7.81 4.27 -3.84
N ILE A 103 -8.47 4.76 -2.80
CA ILE A 103 -7.91 5.71 -1.84
C ILE A 103 -7.76 5.03 -0.48
N PHE A 104 -6.70 5.36 0.26
CA PHE A 104 -6.45 4.85 1.60
C PHE A 104 -6.23 5.99 2.59
N TYR A 105 -6.83 5.87 3.76
CA TYR A 105 -6.50 6.69 4.93
C TYR A 105 -5.60 5.89 5.88
N PRO A 106 -4.46 6.45 6.31
CA PRO A 106 -3.67 5.86 7.37
C PRO A 106 -4.49 5.77 8.66
N VAL A 107 -4.26 4.73 9.45
CA VAL A 107 -4.81 4.60 10.81
C VAL A 107 -3.74 4.98 11.84
N ALA A 108 -4.11 5.19 13.10
CA ALA A 108 -3.20 5.62 14.18
C ALA A 108 -2.20 4.52 14.64
N ARG A 109 -1.62 3.78 13.70
CA ARG A 109 -0.60 2.74 13.86
C ARG A 109 0.06 2.44 12.51
N TYR A 110 1.22 1.80 12.53
CA TYR A 110 1.84 1.27 11.31
C TYR A 110 0.86 0.34 10.58
N ALA A 111 0.79 0.47 9.27
CA ALA A 111 -0.16 -0.27 8.45
C ALA A 111 0.40 -0.56 7.06
N GLN A 112 -0.27 -1.44 6.33
CA GLN A 112 0.11 -1.87 4.99
C GLN A 112 -1.00 -1.66 3.98
N VAL A 113 -0.60 -1.49 2.72
CA VAL A 113 -1.50 -1.50 1.56
C VAL A 113 -0.98 -2.55 0.60
N ALA A 114 -1.75 -3.61 0.42
CA ALA A 114 -1.51 -4.62 -0.61
C ALA A 114 -2.22 -4.18 -1.90
N ILE A 115 -1.44 -3.89 -2.94
CA ILE A 115 -1.95 -3.49 -4.26
C ILE A 115 -1.96 -4.71 -5.16
N ASP A 116 -3.10 -5.40 -5.19
CA ASP A 116 -3.32 -6.62 -5.96
C ASP A 116 -4.52 -6.47 -6.92
N ALA A 117 -4.73 -7.47 -7.78
CA ALA A 117 -5.81 -7.47 -8.76
C ALA A 117 -7.21 -7.53 -8.13
N PHE A 118 -7.32 -7.93 -6.86
CA PHE A 118 -8.59 -8.00 -6.13
C PHE A 118 -8.94 -6.69 -5.43
N LEU A 119 -8.05 -5.71 -5.43
CA LEU A 119 -8.26 -4.43 -4.76
C LEU A 119 -9.59 -3.77 -5.18
N LEU A 120 -9.94 -3.84 -6.46
CA LEU A 120 -11.20 -3.28 -6.98
C LEU A 120 -12.45 -4.04 -6.48
N HIS A 121 -12.33 -5.33 -6.15
CA HIS A 121 -13.47 -6.12 -5.63
C HIS A 121 -13.78 -5.83 -4.16
N LYS A 122 -12.86 -5.22 -3.41
CA LYS A 122 -13.03 -4.87 -1.99
C LYS A 122 -13.82 -3.57 -1.77
N ILE A 123 -14.23 -2.91 -2.86
CA ILE A 123 -14.80 -1.56 -2.89
C ILE A 123 -16.31 -1.60 -3.24
N ALA A 124 -16.89 -2.81 -3.35
CA ALA A 124 -18.29 -3.04 -3.70
C ALA A 124 -19.26 -2.87 -2.52
#